data_AF-A0A316PI90-F1
#
_entry.id   AF-A0A316PI90-F1
#
_cell.length_a   1.000
_cell.length_b   1.000
_cell.length_c   1.000
_cell.angle_alpha   90.00
_cell.angle_beta   90.00
_cell.angle_gamma   90.00
#
_symmetry.space_group_name_H-M   'P 1'
#
loop_
_entity.id
_entity.type
_entity.pdbx_description
1 polymer ?
#
loop_
_entity_poly.entity_id
_entity_poly.type
_entity_poly.pdbx_seq_one_letter_code
_entity_poly.pdbx_strand_id
1 'polypeptide(L)'
;MKKFKQLLCGLLAAALLVCALPAATAEGGPQGQWKDYAAGAFAGGAGTQGEPYRIETAEQLAKLAADVAAGSNYKGTYFLLCENINLSAHRWNPIGSYIWQQSGSTTVKAFGGIFDGGGHTITGMYVDERESGSAAGLFGRISSNEQQGTSIPSPAVKNLTVAGATVYASSAGMQETSSGILVGFCSANKGLAVQFENIAVSGTVVNEMGDTNCISGGLAGNVTRGAFKNCRAENIAVSGGANSGGFVGMDTQCAFEGCTASGTLQGSWGLGGFTGYSTSAALQDASTASAFTRCLADVHVTASDWRAGGFAGWAECGVFQNCAALGDVTSEVSGWQPKAGGFAGELGADARVAASHAAGAVTGSNPDIPAGGFLGLDAGGTTEECSFDGEKNAALAAVGETDTGGTHDIAKAGTAGALAGICRDYYGGHAWGAQPVVDKQPTCGAPGSQSVRCTRCGQSQPGSQQAIAATGRHSYENGKCTVCGAAQPGQGAGEGAAPAPAQKPNPKTGV
;
A
#
# COMPACT_ATOMS: atom_id res chain seq x y z
N MET A 1 -40.68 -26.02 -19.53
CA MET A 1 -39.77 -24.97 -18.99
C MET A 1 -38.75 -25.46 -17.94
N LYS A 2 -38.51 -26.77 -17.77
CA LYS A 2 -37.49 -27.30 -16.83
C LYS A 2 -36.19 -27.77 -17.48
N LYS A 3 -36.11 -27.81 -18.82
CA LYS A 3 -34.89 -28.24 -19.56
C LYS A 3 -34.03 -27.09 -20.08
N PHE A 4 -34.44 -25.83 -19.91
CA PHE A 4 -33.64 -24.65 -20.32
C PHE A 4 -32.81 -24.04 -19.19
N LYS A 5 -33.02 -24.48 -17.93
CA LYS A 5 -32.22 -24.07 -16.76
C LYS A 5 -30.94 -24.90 -16.56
N GLN A 6 -30.80 -26.04 -17.23
CA GLN A 6 -29.62 -26.91 -17.08
C GLN A 6 -28.49 -26.58 -18.05
N LEU A 7 -28.75 -25.77 -19.10
CA LEU A 7 -27.72 -25.33 -20.05
C LEU A 7 -27.12 -23.94 -19.74
N LEU A 8 -27.71 -23.17 -18.82
CA LEU A 8 -27.15 -21.87 -18.40
C LEU A 8 -26.20 -21.98 -17.20
N CYS A 9 -26.28 -23.05 -16.40
CA CYS A 9 -25.31 -23.32 -15.33
C CYS A 9 -23.98 -23.87 -15.86
N GLY A 10 -23.93 -24.38 -17.10
CA GLY A 10 -22.71 -24.92 -17.70
C GLY A 10 -21.80 -23.89 -18.38
N LEU A 11 -22.31 -22.68 -18.65
CA LEU A 11 -21.55 -21.61 -19.31
C LEU A 11 -21.13 -20.48 -18.36
N LEU A 12 -21.71 -20.39 -17.16
CA LEU A 12 -21.25 -19.50 -16.08
C LEU A 12 -20.10 -20.09 -15.24
N ALA A 13 -19.81 -21.39 -15.39
CA ALA A 13 -18.67 -22.05 -14.74
C ALA A 13 -17.35 -21.92 -15.53
N ALA A 14 -17.38 -21.35 -16.74
CA ALA A 14 -16.22 -21.23 -17.63
C ALA A 14 -15.57 -19.83 -17.64
N ALA A 15 -16.04 -18.89 -16.82
CA ALA A 15 -15.45 -17.55 -16.66
C ALA A 15 -14.84 -17.31 -15.26
N LEU A 16 -14.70 -18.37 -14.45
CA LEU A 16 -14.14 -18.35 -13.09
C LEU A 16 -12.70 -18.89 -13.03
N LEU A 17 -11.94 -18.73 -14.12
CA LEU A 17 -10.63 -19.38 -14.28
C LEU A 17 -9.49 -18.44 -14.67
N VAL A 18 -9.37 -17.31 -13.97
CA VAL A 18 -8.17 -16.43 -13.85
C VAL A 18 -8.44 -15.59 -12.58
N CYS A 19 -7.81 -15.68 -11.41
CA CYS A 19 -6.47 -16.09 -10.99
C CYS A 19 -6.56 -16.99 -9.74
N ALA A 20 -6.58 -18.31 -9.88
CA ALA A 20 -6.05 -19.16 -8.82
C ALA A 20 -4.52 -19.07 -8.95
N LEU A 21 -3.91 -18.11 -8.25
CA LEU A 21 -2.48 -18.26 -7.93
C LEU A 21 -2.34 -19.61 -7.23
N PRO A 22 -1.30 -20.40 -7.53
CA PRO A 22 -1.09 -21.64 -6.81
C PRO A 22 -1.00 -21.28 -5.33
N ALA A 23 -1.91 -21.83 -4.52
CA ALA A 23 -1.64 -21.99 -3.11
C ALA A 23 -0.26 -22.64 -3.05
N ALA A 24 0.75 -21.90 -2.58
CA ALA A 24 2.10 -22.38 -2.50
C ALA A 24 2.08 -23.55 -1.51
N THR A 25 1.84 -24.76 -2.03
CA THR A 25 2.20 -25.99 -1.35
C THR A 25 3.68 -25.85 -1.04
N ALA A 26 4.03 -25.90 0.25
CA ALA A 26 5.40 -25.78 0.72
C ALA A 26 6.27 -26.87 0.08
N GLU A 27 6.86 -26.58 -1.08
CA GLU A 27 7.99 -27.32 -1.59
C GLU A 27 9.20 -26.94 -0.72
N GLY A 28 9.86 -27.97 -0.18
CA GLY A 28 10.71 -27.89 1.00
C GLY A 28 11.66 -26.70 1.04
N GLY A 29 11.55 -25.91 2.12
CA GLY A 29 12.52 -24.87 2.45
C GLY A 29 13.94 -25.43 2.67
N PRO A 30 14.92 -24.55 2.89
CA PRO A 30 16.31 -24.96 3.12
C PRO A 30 16.43 -25.96 4.27
N GLN A 31 17.30 -26.96 4.09
CA GLN A 31 17.58 -27.96 5.12
C GLN A 31 18.50 -27.38 6.20
N GLY A 32 18.31 -27.81 7.45
CA GLY A 32 19.08 -27.32 8.59
C GLY A 32 18.70 -25.90 9.04
N GLN A 33 19.34 -25.43 10.10
CA GLN A 33 19.06 -24.14 10.74
C GLN A 33 20.34 -23.34 10.97
N TRP A 34 20.33 -22.04 10.72
CA TRP A 34 21.50 -21.18 10.87
C TRP A 34 22.10 -21.18 12.28
N LYS A 35 21.29 -21.41 13.33
CA LYS A 35 21.78 -21.55 14.71
C LYS A 35 22.83 -22.66 14.88
N ASP A 36 22.79 -23.70 14.06
CA ASP A 36 23.73 -24.84 14.12
C ASP A 36 25.08 -24.51 13.45
N TYR A 37 25.15 -23.38 12.74
CA TYR A 37 26.32 -22.86 12.02
C TYR A 37 26.78 -21.50 12.59
N ALA A 38 26.29 -21.11 13.77
CA ALA A 38 26.70 -19.88 14.42
C ALA A 38 28.21 -19.84 14.66
N ALA A 39 28.86 -18.74 14.25
CA ALA A 39 30.29 -18.54 14.48
C ALA A 39 30.59 -18.41 15.98
N GLY A 40 31.82 -18.75 16.38
CA GLY A 40 32.29 -18.55 17.76
C GLY A 40 32.52 -17.06 18.12
N ALA A 41 32.83 -16.22 17.14
CA ALA A 41 33.12 -14.80 17.31
C ALA A 41 32.66 -13.96 16.10
N PHE A 42 32.46 -12.67 16.33
CA PHE A 42 32.30 -11.68 15.26
C PHE A 42 33.65 -11.39 14.57
N ALA A 43 33.64 -10.72 13.41
CA ALA A 43 34.87 -10.42 12.66
C ALA A 43 35.81 -9.42 13.38
N GLY A 44 35.29 -8.69 14.38
CA GLY A 44 36.03 -7.74 15.18
C GLY A 44 35.10 -6.71 15.83
N GLY A 45 35.71 -5.66 16.39
CA GLY A 45 35.00 -4.60 17.13
C GLY A 45 34.76 -4.93 18.60
N ALA A 46 34.43 -3.90 19.37
CA ALA A 46 34.15 -3.98 20.81
C ALA A 46 32.65 -3.81 21.14
N GLY A 47 31.80 -3.66 20.12
CA GLY A 47 30.37 -3.40 20.29
C GLY A 47 30.05 -1.97 20.73
N THR A 48 31.01 -1.05 20.66
CA THR A 48 30.81 0.38 20.98
C THR A 48 30.41 1.15 19.72
N GLN A 49 29.96 2.40 19.86
CA GLN A 49 29.61 3.24 18.71
C GLN A 49 30.81 3.47 17.76
N GLY A 50 32.02 3.61 18.31
CA GLY A 50 33.24 3.82 17.52
C GLY A 50 33.84 2.52 16.97
N GLU A 51 33.56 1.39 17.62
CA GLU A 51 34.07 0.08 17.26
C GLU A 51 32.92 -0.96 17.32
N PRO A 52 31.94 -0.89 16.39
CA PRO A 52 30.81 -1.81 16.39
C PRO A 52 31.27 -3.23 16.11
N TYR A 53 30.54 -4.23 16.62
CA TYR A 53 30.78 -5.62 16.23
C TYR A 53 30.56 -5.77 14.73
N ARG A 54 31.58 -6.27 14.02
CA ARG A 54 31.59 -6.42 12.56
C ARG A 54 31.03 -7.78 12.15
N ILE A 55 30.08 -7.77 11.22
CA ILE A 55 29.45 -8.97 10.65
C ILE A 55 29.73 -8.98 9.14
N GLU A 56 30.52 -9.96 8.70
CA GLU A 56 30.94 -10.17 7.31
C GLU A 56 30.35 -11.45 6.72
N THR A 57 29.88 -12.39 7.54
CA THR A 57 29.35 -13.69 7.09
C THR A 57 28.01 -14.06 7.72
N ALA A 58 27.31 -15.00 7.11
CA ALA A 58 26.03 -15.51 7.59
C ALA A 58 26.17 -16.22 8.95
N GLU A 59 27.26 -16.95 9.19
CA GLU A 59 27.59 -17.59 10.46
C GLU A 59 27.75 -16.56 11.60
N GLN A 60 28.32 -15.39 11.29
CA GLN A 60 28.46 -14.29 12.25
C GLN A 60 27.13 -13.59 12.53
N LEU A 61 26.26 -13.47 11.53
CA LEU A 61 24.89 -13.00 11.76
C LEU A 61 24.09 -14.02 12.60
N ALA A 62 24.25 -15.32 12.32
CA ALA A 62 23.66 -16.40 13.09
C ALA A 62 24.17 -16.44 14.54
N LYS A 63 25.43 -16.06 14.78
CA LYS A 63 25.96 -15.85 16.14
C LYS A 63 25.12 -14.84 16.93
N LEU A 64 24.77 -13.69 16.33
CA LEU A 64 23.92 -12.69 16.99
C LEU A 64 22.56 -13.30 17.37
N ALA A 65 21.92 -14.04 16.46
CA ALA A 65 20.67 -14.73 16.74
C ALA A 65 20.80 -15.75 17.88
N ALA A 66 21.86 -16.55 17.87
CA ALA A 66 22.15 -17.55 18.91
C ALA A 66 22.41 -16.91 20.29
N ASP A 67 23.19 -15.83 20.33
CA ASP A 67 23.50 -15.11 21.57
C ASP A 67 22.22 -14.49 22.18
N VAL A 68 21.33 -13.92 21.35
CA VAL A 68 20.03 -13.40 21.82
C VAL A 68 19.12 -14.52 22.31
N ALA A 69 19.07 -15.66 21.60
CA ALA A 69 18.31 -16.83 22.05
C ALA A 69 18.81 -17.36 23.41
N ALA A 70 20.12 -17.30 23.66
CA ALA A 70 20.74 -17.65 24.94
C ALA A 70 20.48 -16.62 26.06
N GLY A 71 20.03 -15.40 25.73
CA GLY A 71 19.62 -14.37 26.68
C GLY A 71 20.40 -13.06 26.64
N SER A 72 21.38 -12.92 25.74
CA SER A 72 22.12 -11.67 25.55
C SER A 72 21.25 -10.65 24.82
N ASN A 73 20.77 -9.62 25.52
CA ASN A 73 19.91 -8.60 24.90
C ASN A 73 20.66 -7.53 24.10
N TYR A 74 21.98 -7.38 24.29
CA TYR A 74 22.81 -6.38 23.61
C TYR A 74 22.39 -4.91 23.76
N LYS A 75 21.79 -4.54 24.89
CA LYS A 75 21.44 -3.14 25.19
C LYS A 75 22.64 -2.20 24.99
N GLY A 76 22.43 -1.13 24.22
CA GLY A 76 23.46 -0.14 23.92
C GLY A 76 24.67 -0.65 23.12
N THR A 77 24.61 -1.88 22.60
CA THR A 77 25.68 -2.48 21.79
C THR A 77 25.43 -2.23 20.31
N TYR A 78 26.50 -1.94 19.56
CA TYR A 78 26.45 -1.62 18.15
C TYR A 78 26.95 -2.78 17.28
N PHE A 79 26.23 -3.05 16.20
CA PHE A 79 26.56 -4.02 15.17
C PHE A 79 26.58 -3.34 13.80
N LEU A 80 27.51 -3.75 12.94
CA LEU A 80 27.65 -3.26 11.58
C LEU A 80 27.81 -4.44 10.62
N LEU A 81 26.88 -4.58 9.66
CA LEU A 81 27.15 -5.40 8.48
C LEU A 81 28.24 -4.72 7.65
N CYS A 82 29.24 -5.50 7.26
CA CYS A 82 30.36 -5.05 6.45
C CYS A 82 30.34 -5.66 5.04
N GLU A 83 29.44 -6.62 4.79
CA GLU A 83 29.30 -7.34 3.53
C GLU A 83 27.82 -7.67 3.28
N ASN A 84 27.48 -7.97 2.03
CA ASN A 84 26.20 -8.58 1.70
C ASN A 84 26.14 -10.01 2.24
N ILE A 85 25.01 -10.41 2.83
CA ILE A 85 24.85 -11.72 3.46
C ILE A 85 23.83 -12.56 2.70
N ASN A 86 24.20 -13.79 2.32
CA ASN A 86 23.28 -14.75 1.74
C ASN A 86 22.90 -15.82 2.77
N LEU A 87 21.61 -15.91 3.10
CA LEU A 87 21.07 -16.86 4.08
C LEU A 87 20.46 -18.12 3.43
N SER A 88 20.54 -18.30 2.12
CA SER A 88 19.82 -19.38 1.40
C SER A 88 20.25 -20.80 1.76
N ALA A 89 21.40 -20.98 2.42
CA ALA A 89 21.92 -22.31 2.76
C ALA A 89 21.07 -23.04 3.80
N HIS A 90 20.46 -22.32 4.75
CA HIS A 90 19.74 -22.89 5.88
C HIS A 90 18.52 -22.04 6.26
N ARG A 91 17.58 -22.63 7.00
CA ARG A 91 16.47 -21.86 7.57
C ARG A 91 17.02 -20.83 8.56
N TRP A 92 16.55 -19.59 8.42
CA TRP A 92 16.89 -18.51 9.34
C TRP A 92 16.21 -18.71 10.70
N ASN A 93 16.96 -18.44 11.77
CA ASN A 93 16.42 -18.35 13.12
C ASN A 93 16.32 -16.87 13.49
N PRO A 94 15.11 -16.35 13.77
CA PRO A 94 14.94 -14.93 14.08
C PRO A 94 15.82 -14.44 15.23
N ILE A 95 16.32 -13.21 15.12
CA ILE A 95 17.02 -12.54 16.22
C ILE A 95 15.98 -12.15 17.28
N GLY A 96 16.02 -12.84 18.41
CA GLY A 96 14.99 -12.75 19.44
C GLY A 96 13.75 -13.58 19.13
N SER A 97 12.98 -13.89 20.17
CA SER A 97 11.75 -14.68 20.10
C SER A 97 10.65 -14.09 20.97
N TYR A 98 9.42 -14.25 20.50
CA TYR A 98 8.21 -13.95 21.25
C TYR A 98 7.18 -15.03 20.93
N ILE A 99 6.83 -15.83 21.92
CA ILE A 99 5.81 -16.89 21.82
C ILE A 99 4.75 -16.58 22.86
N TRP A 100 3.47 -16.56 22.46
CA TRP A 100 2.35 -16.41 23.37
C TRP A 100 1.33 -17.50 23.10
N GLN A 101 1.23 -18.45 24.04
CA GLN A 101 0.38 -19.62 23.91
C GLN A 101 -1.03 -19.36 24.47
N GLN A 102 -2.02 -20.13 24.01
CA GLN A 102 -3.40 -20.08 24.54
C GLN A 102 -3.48 -20.42 26.05
N SER A 103 -2.48 -21.12 26.59
CA SER A 103 -2.33 -21.35 28.03
C SER A 103 -2.06 -20.07 28.83
N GLY A 104 -1.77 -18.95 28.16
CA GLY A 104 -1.31 -17.70 28.75
C GLY A 104 0.21 -17.64 28.98
N SER A 105 0.94 -18.74 28.73
CA SER A 105 2.40 -18.77 28.84
C SER A 105 3.06 -17.91 27.77
N THR A 106 4.09 -17.16 28.16
CA THR A 106 4.90 -16.34 27.26
C THR A 106 6.37 -16.71 27.34
N THR A 107 7.05 -16.76 26.19
CA THR A 107 8.51 -16.88 26.10
C THR A 107 9.05 -15.67 25.35
N VAL A 108 9.95 -14.92 25.99
CA VAL A 108 10.48 -13.67 25.44
C VAL A 108 11.99 -13.63 25.53
N LYS A 109 12.64 -13.47 24.39
CA LYS A 109 14.07 -13.14 24.25
C LYS A 109 14.17 -11.97 23.27
N ALA A 110 14.63 -10.82 23.72
CA ALA A 110 14.59 -9.61 22.90
C ALA A 110 15.99 -9.10 22.57
N PHE A 111 16.14 -8.62 21.34
CA PHE A 111 17.26 -7.78 20.96
C PHE A 111 16.99 -6.33 21.35
N GLY A 112 17.98 -5.68 21.94
CA GLY A 112 17.96 -4.29 22.39
C GLY A 112 19.18 -3.48 21.94
N GLY A 113 19.92 -3.98 20.95
CA GLY A 113 21.08 -3.30 20.39
C GLY A 113 20.76 -2.41 19.19
N ILE A 114 21.82 -1.89 18.58
CA ILE A 114 21.78 -1.08 17.35
C ILE A 114 22.37 -1.91 16.21
N PHE A 115 21.57 -2.21 15.20
CA PHE A 115 21.98 -2.94 14.01
C PHE A 115 22.03 -2.00 12.81
N ASP A 116 23.23 -1.64 12.38
CA ASP A 116 23.46 -0.90 11.14
C ASP A 116 23.78 -1.89 10.01
N GLY A 117 22.91 -1.92 9.00
CA GLY A 117 23.12 -2.72 7.79
C GLY A 117 24.22 -2.17 6.89
N GLY A 118 24.77 -0.98 7.16
CA GLY A 118 25.89 -0.43 6.39
C GLY A 118 25.57 -0.16 4.91
N GLY A 119 24.29 -0.19 4.51
CA GLY A 119 23.86 -0.16 3.12
C GLY A 119 23.92 -1.52 2.40
N HIS A 120 24.21 -2.61 3.12
CA HIS A 120 24.29 -3.96 2.58
C HIS A 120 22.94 -4.65 2.49
N THR A 121 22.93 -5.74 1.73
CA THR A 121 21.74 -6.55 1.46
C THR A 121 21.86 -7.93 2.10
N ILE A 122 20.77 -8.37 2.74
CA ILE A 122 20.52 -9.75 3.13
C ILE A 122 19.61 -10.40 2.08
N THR A 123 20.01 -11.54 1.51
CA THR A 123 19.22 -12.30 0.52
C THR A 123 18.95 -13.73 0.97
N GLY A 124 17.95 -14.38 0.36
CA GLY A 124 17.71 -15.82 0.56
C GLY A 124 17.20 -16.18 1.96
N MET A 125 16.66 -15.20 2.69
CA MET A 125 16.13 -15.42 4.03
C MET A 125 14.84 -16.24 3.95
N TYR A 126 14.85 -17.42 4.56
CA TYR A 126 13.68 -18.28 4.73
C TYR A 126 13.42 -18.51 6.22
N VAL A 127 12.27 -18.07 6.72
CA VAL A 127 11.82 -18.23 8.11
C VAL A 127 10.55 -19.09 8.12
N ASP A 128 10.49 -20.04 9.03
CA ASP A 128 9.28 -20.86 9.23
C ASP A 128 9.09 -21.14 10.73
N GLU A 129 8.15 -20.39 11.31
CA GLU A 129 7.79 -20.45 12.73
C GLU A 129 6.40 -21.07 12.94
N ARG A 130 5.86 -21.80 11.94
CA ARG A 130 4.55 -22.47 12.06
C ARG A 130 4.51 -23.49 13.20
N GLU A 131 5.61 -24.20 13.42
CA GLU A 131 5.71 -25.20 14.51
C GLU A 131 6.06 -24.58 15.86
N SER A 132 6.88 -23.53 15.88
CA SER A 132 7.36 -22.91 17.12
C SER A 132 6.34 -21.92 17.72
N GLY A 133 5.49 -21.32 16.87
CA GLY A 133 4.60 -20.23 17.23
C GLY A 133 5.31 -18.92 17.56
N SER A 134 6.61 -18.79 17.28
CA SER A 134 7.34 -17.55 17.54
C SER A 134 7.00 -16.48 16.51
N ALA A 135 7.07 -15.21 16.94
CA ALA A 135 7.07 -14.09 16.02
C ALA A 135 8.18 -14.23 14.96
N ALA A 136 7.81 -14.01 13.70
CA ALA A 136 8.61 -14.38 12.54
C ALA A 136 9.15 -13.15 11.77
N GLY A 137 10.42 -13.22 11.35
CA GLY A 137 11.12 -12.18 10.60
C GLY A 137 12.64 -12.30 10.70
N LEU A 138 13.40 -11.34 10.18
CA LEU A 138 14.84 -11.23 10.47
C LEU A 138 15.04 -11.11 11.99
N PHE A 139 14.24 -10.26 12.63
CA PHE A 139 14.10 -10.14 14.07
C PHE A 139 12.76 -10.72 14.52
N GLY A 140 12.77 -11.67 15.46
CA GLY A 140 11.52 -12.15 16.07
C GLY A 140 11.03 -11.17 17.13
N ARG A 141 11.95 -10.60 17.91
CA ARG A 141 11.62 -9.62 18.95
C ARG A 141 12.69 -8.55 19.12
N ILE A 142 12.30 -7.29 18.95
CA ILE A 142 13.08 -6.12 19.38
C ILE A 142 12.37 -5.48 20.58
N SER A 143 13.12 -5.09 21.63
CA SER A 143 12.52 -4.34 22.73
C SER A 143 13.40 -3.25 23.32
N SER A 144 12.76 -2.15 23.70
CA SER A 144 13.34 -1.04 24.45
C SER A 144 12.65 -0.92 25.80
N ASN A 145 13.16 -1.63 26.82
CA ASN A 145 12.53 -1.73 28.13
C ASN A 145 13.30 -1.00 29.25
N GLU A 146 14.15 -0.04 28.89
CA GLU A 146 14.87 0.78 29.86
C GLU A 146 13.93 1.69 30.66
N GLN A 147 14.42 2.19 31.79
CA GLN A 147 13.83 3.34 32.44
C GLN A 147 14.05 4.59 31.58
N GLN A 148 13.05 5.45 31.51
CA GLN A 148 13.16 6.71 30.78
C GLN A 148 14.28 7.58 31.40
N GLY A 149 15.14 8.17 30.55
CA GLY A 149 16.23 9.05 30.99
C GLY A 149 17.55 8.36 31.29
N THR A 150 17.69 7.06 31.01
CA THR A 150 19.00 6.41 31.01
C THR A 150 19.86 6.90 29.83
N SER A 151 21.19 6.79 29.96
CA SER A 151 22.13 7.11 28.88
C SER A 151 22.29 5.98 27.85
N ILE A 152 21.48 4.93 27.95
CA ILE A 152 21.53 3.79 27.02
C ILE A 152 20.79 4.20 25.74
N PRO A 153 21.45 4.17 24.58
CA PRO A 153 20.79 4.50 23.32
C PRO A 153 19.67 3.51 23.02
N SER A 154 18.57 4.01 22.46
CA SER A 154 17.45 3.15 22.07
C SER A 154 17.86 2.14 21.00
N PRO A 155 17.27 0.93 21.01
CA PRO A 155 17.49 -0.05 19.96
C PRO A 155 17.13 0.53 18.59
N ALA A 156 17.89 0.15 17.57
CA ALA A 156 17.70 0.67 16.23
C ALA A 156 18.07 -0.36 15.16
N VAL A 157 17.39 -0.32 14.02
CA VAL A 157 17.79 -1.03 12.80
C VAL A 157 17.84 -0.01 11.67
N LYS A 158 18.96 0.10 10.96
CA LYS A 158 19.12 1.11 9.91
C LYS A 158 19.91 0.63 8.71
N ASN A 159 19.72 1.30 7.57
CA ASN A 159 20.51 1.15 6.33
C ASN A 159 20.63 -0.31 5.87
N LEU A 160 19.51 -1.02 5.81
CA LEU A 160 19.48 -2.46 5.50
C LEU A 160 18.48 -2.75 4.39
N THR A 161 18.89 -3.59 3.44
CA THR A 161 17.97 -4.21 2.49
C THR A 161 17.80 -5.69 2.80
N VAL A 162 16.57 -6.19 2.90
CA VAL A 162 16.26 -7.63 2.96
C VAL A 162 15.48 -8.00 1.70
N ALA A 163 16.12 -8.67 0.76
CA ALA A 163 15.56 -8.89 -0.58
C ALA A 163 15.11 -10.35 -0.80
N GLY A 164 13.88 -10.52 -1.28
CA GLY A 164 13.31 -11.81 -1.66
C GLY A 164 13.18 -12.78 -0.49
N ALA A 165 12.74 -12.29 0.67
CA ALA A 165 12.50 -13.11 1.85
C ALA A 165 11.25 -13.99 1.72
N THR A 166 11.23 -15.10 2.43
CA THR A 166 10.04 -15.94 2.63
C THR A 166 9.82 -16.16 4.12
N VAL A 167 8.66 -15.78 4.63
CA VAL A 167 8.31 -15.87 6.06
C VAL A 167 7.01 -16.65 6.23
N TYR A 168 7.06 -17.75 6.98
CA TYR A 168 5.90 -18.54 7.38
C TYR A 168 5.66 -18.45 8.89
N ALA A 169 4.40 -18.28 9.29
CA ALA A 169 3.91 -18.36 10.66
C ALA A 169 2.53 -19.03 10.68
N SER A 170 2.05 -19.47 11.85
CA SER A 170 0.69 -20.00 12.01
C SER A 170 0.15 -19.69 13.39
N SER A 171 -1.11 -19.26 13.51
CA SER A 171 -1.74 -19.04 14.81
C SER A 171 -2.27 -20.31 15.49
N ALA A 172 -2.08 -21.50 14.89
CA ALA A 172 -2.49 -22.76 15.49
C ALA A 172 -1.86 -23.00 16.88
N GLY A 173 -2.70 -23.18 17.90
CA GLY A 173 -2.27 -23.38 19.29
C GLY A 173 -1.71 -22.14 20.00
N MET A 174 -1.57 -21.00 19.30
CA MET A 174 -1.07 -19.74 19.84
C MET A 174 -2.22 -18.83 20.25
N GLN A 175 -1.97 -17.91 21.18
CA GLN A 175 -2.91 -16.84 21.54
C GLN A 175 -2.86 -15.69 20.52
N GLU A 176 -1.67 -15.43 19.99
CA GLU A 176 -1.40 -14.47 18.92
C GLU A 176 -0.13 -14.89 18.18
N THR A 177 -0.10 -14.69 16.87
CA THR A 177 1.16 -14.66 16.10
C THR A 177 1.36 -13.36 15.38
N SER A 178 2.63 -13.00 15.18
CA SER A 178 3.02 -11.82 14.43
C SER A 178 4.14 -12.13 13.45
N SER A 179 4.05 -11.59 12.24
CA SER A 179 5.06 -11.79 11.20
C SER A 179 5.33 -10.51 10.42
N GLY A 180 6.59 -10.31 10.08
CA GLY A 180 7.00 -9.31 9.10
C GLY A 180 8.42 -9.58 8.63
N ILE A 181 8.77 -9.19 7.40
CA ILE A 181 10.07 -9.54 6.83
C ILE A 181 11.21 -9.01 7.71
N LEU A 182 11.11 -7.77 8.18
CA LEU A 182 12.11 -7.21 9.08
C LEU A 182 11.90 -7.69 10.51
N VAL A 183 10.70 -7.47 11.07
CA VAL A 183 10.44 -7.70 12.49
C VAL A 183 9.05 -8.28 12.73
N GLY A 184 8.99 -9.39 13.47
CA GLY A 184 7.72 -10.00 13.89
C GLY A 184 7.04 -9.16 14.97
N PHE A 185 7.73 -8.93 16.09
CA PHE A 185 7.21 -8.14 17.21
C PHE A 185 8.21 -7.07 17.67
N CYS A 186 7.77 -5.83 17.84
CA CYS A 186 8.56 -4.75 18.44
C CYS A 186 7.79 -4.01 19.56
N SER A 187 8.46 -3.70 20.66
CA SER A 187 7.86 -2.89 21.75
C SER A 187 8.86 -1.97 22.45
N ALA A 188 8.41 -0.78 22.85
CA ALA A 188 9.12 0.05 23.82
C ALA A 188 8.27 0.39 25.06
N ASN A 189 8.93 0.71 26.17
CA ASN A 189 8.30 1.31 27.35
C ASN A 189 7.82 2.74 27.04
N LYS A 190 6.93 3.27 27.89
CA LYS A 190 6.47 4.66 27.80
C LYS A 190 7.64 5.64 27.79
N GLY A 191 7.62 6.57 26.83
CA GLY A 191 8.66 7.58 26.65
C GLY A 191 9.89 7.11 25.86
N LEU A 192 9.92 5.86 25.41
CA LEU A 192 10.96 5.32 24.53
C LEU A 192 10.37 4.92 23.16
N ALA A 193 11.24 4.76 22.17
CA ALA A 193 10.88 4.24 20.86
C ALA A 193 12.02 3.42 20.24
N VAL A 194 11.70 2.35 19.51
CA VAL A 194 12.66 1.62 18.67
C VAL A 194 12.76 2.31 17.31
N GLN A 195 13.99 2.56 16.84
CA GLN A 195 14.22 3.32 15.60
C GLN A 195 14.40 2.40 14.39
N PHE A 196 13.78 2.74 13.27
CA PHE A 196 13.90 2.05 11.99
C PHE A 196 14.15 3.07 10.89
N GLU A 197 15.32 3.05 10.26
CA GLU A 197 15.71 4.10 9.30
C GLU A 197 16.30 3.52 8.01
N ASN A 198 15.83 4.00 6.86
CA ASN A 198 16.38 3.61 5.56
C ASN A 198 16.39 2.08 5.35
N ILE A 199 15.28 1.43 5.65
CA ILE A 199 15.11 -0.02 5.45
C ILE A 199 14.36 -0.27 4.15
N ALA A 200 14.77 -1.28 3.38
CA ALA A 200 13.99 -1.83 2.28
C ALA A 200 13.77 -3.33 2.48
N VAL A 201 12.54 -3.80 2.31
CA VAL A 201 12.23 -5.24 2.34
C VAL A 201 11.42 -5.64 1.12
N SER A 202 11.64 -6.86 0.63
CA SER A 202 10.80 -7.49 -0.39
C SER A 202 10.67 -8.98 -0.15
N GLY A 203 9.55 -9.57 -0.53
CA GLY A 203 9.31 -11.00 -0.35
C GLY A 203 7.88 -11.35 0.04
N THR A 204 7.72 -12.57 0.53
CA THR A 204 6.43 -13.19 0.85
C THR A 204 6.29 -13.41 2.35
N VAL A 205 5.13 -13.07 2.90
CA VAL A 205 4.73 -13.40 4.27
C VAL A 205 3.43 -14.20 4.22
N VAL A 206 3.44 -15.40 4.76
CA VAL A 206 2.26 -16.26 4.90
C VAL A 206 2.06 -16.55 6.39
N ASN A 207 0.97 -16.07 6.96
CA ASN A 207 0.60 -16.39 8.34
C ASN A 207 -0.67 -17.23 8.30
N GLU A 208 -0.59 -18.52 8.53
CA GLU A 208 -1.74 -19.42 8.41
C GLU A 208 -2.69 -19.23 9.59
N MET A 209 -3.92 -18.80 9.31
CA MET A 209 -4.96 -18.63 10.32
C MET A 209 -5.33 -19.98 10.97
N GLY A 210 -5.07 -20.09 12.26
CA GLY A 210 -5.64 -21.11 13.14
C GLY A 210 -6.84 -20.56 13.91
N ASP A 211 -6.87 -20.79 15.22
CA ASP A 211 -8.03 -20.47 16.07
C ASP A 211 -8.03 -19.03 16.62
N THR A 212 -6.94 -18.27 16.42
CA THR A 212 -6.69 -16.99 17.10
C THR A 212 -6.08 -15.93 16.18
N ASN A 213 -5.83 -14.74 16.76
CA ASN A 213 -5.35 -13.56 16.06
C ASN A 213 -4.00 -13.82 15.38
N CYS A 214 -3.93 -13.50 14.09
CA CYS A 214 -2.74 -13.60 13.26
C CYS A 214 -2.47 -12.23 12.65
N ILE A 215 -1.36 -11.62 13.06
CA ILE A 215 -0.97 -10.27 12.68
C ILE A 215 0.16 -10.36 11.66
N SER A 216 0.04 -9.68 10.52
CA SER A 216 1.08 -9.73 9.48
C SER A 216 1.34 -8.38 8.86
N GLY A 217 2.59 -7.97 8.72
CA GLY A 217 2.94 -6.84 7.88
C GLY A 217 4.01 -7.20 6.87
N GLY A 218 4.04 -6.52 5.72
CA GLY A 218 5.12 -6.70 4.75
C GLY A 218 6.49 -6.41 5.37
N LEU A 219 6.60 -5.36 6.19
CA LEU A 219 7.83 -5.02 6.92
C LEU A 219 7.79 -5.44 8.38
N ALA A 220 6.71 -5.14 9.10
CA ALA A 220 6.61 -5.39 10.53
C ALA A 220 5.27 -6.02 10.94
N GLY A 221 5.28 -6.99 11.85
CA GLY A 221 4.05 -7.60 12.38
C GLY A 221 3.32 -6.69 13.37
N ASN A 222 3.60 -6.88 14.66
CA ASN A 222 3.00 -6.10 15.76
C ASN A 222 4.03 -5.12 16.33
N VAL A 223 3.74 -3.82 16.29
CA VAL A 223 4.65 -2.77 16.72
C VAL A 223 4.01 -1.82 17.73
N THR A 224 4.63 -1.73 18.91
CA THR A 224 4.32 -0.70 19.90
C THR A 224 5.49 0.28 20.02
N ARG A 225 5.25 1.57 19.78
CA ARG A 225 6.25 2.65 19.88
C ARG A 225 7.48 2.43 18.98
N GLY A 226 7.24 2.11 17.71
CA GLY A 226 8.27 2.16 16.67
C GLY A 226 8.31 3.52 15.99
N ALA A 227 9.50 3.99 15.62
CA ALA A 227 9.71 5.18 14.80
C ALA A 227 10.35 4.75 13.47
N PHE A 228 9.61 4.84 12.38
CA PHE A 228 10.01 4.43 11.04
C PHE A 228 10.22 5.66 10.16
N LYS A 229 11.40 5.76 9.55
CA LYS A 229 11.74 6.85 8.64
C LYS A 229 12.33 6.32 7.35
N ASN A 230 11.75 6.72 6.22
CA ASN A 230 12.20 6.34 4.87
C ASN A 230 12.31 4.82 4.64
N CYS A 231 11.43 4.05 5.29
CA CYS A 231 11.37 2.59 5.16
C CYS A 231 10.40 2.16 4.06
N ARG A 232 10.72 1.08 3.34
CA ARG A 232 9.99 0.62 2.16
C ARG A 232 9.72 -0.88 2.21
N ALA A 233 8.46 -1.27 2.08
CA ALA A 233 8.04 -2.63 1.76
C ALA A 233 7.73 -2.68 0.26
N GLU A 234 8.57 -3.34 -0.53
CA GLU A 234 8.56 -3.28 -1.99
C GLU A 234 8.21 -4.65 -2.57
N ASN A 235 7.23 -4.70 -3.46
CA ASN A 235 6.80 -5.94 -4.13
C ASN A 235 6.51 -7.07 -3.14
N ILE A 236 5.78 -6.76 -2.06
CA ILE A 236 5.43 -7.77 -1.07
C ILE A 236 4.25 -8.64 -1.52
N ALA A 237 4.18 -9.85 -0.98
CA ALA A 237 2.99 -10.70 -1.06
C ALA A 237 2.65 -11.17 0.36
N VAL A 238 1.59 -10.62 0.95
CA VAL A 238 1.16 -10.97 2.30
C VAL A 238 -0.14 -11.77 2.23
N SER A 239 -0.21 -12.93 2.88
CA SER A 239 -1.42 -13.76 2.91
C SER A 239 -1.68 -14.42 4.28
N GLY A 240 -2.96 -14.73 4.54
CA GLY A 240 -3.40 -15.62 5.63
C GLY A 240 -3.66 -14.98 7.00
N GLY A 241 -3.33 -13.70 7.21
CA GLY A 241 -3.54 -13.00 8.49
C GLY A 241 -4.94 -12.40 8.69
N ALA A 242 -5.32 -12.17 9.95
CA ALA A 242 -6.52 -11.46 10.35
C ALA A 242 -6.30 -9.94 10.25
N ASN A 243 -5.36 -9.40 11.04
CA ASN A 243 -4.94 -8.00 10.98
C ASN A 243 -3.68 -7.91 10.15
N SER A 244 -3.80 -7.43 8.91
CA SER A 244 -2.67 -7.41 8.00
C SER A 244 -2.51 -6.10 7.27
N GLY A 245 -1.26 -5.64 7.18
CA GLY A 245 -0.91 -4.44 6.44
C GLY A 245 0.17 -4.68 5.40
N GLY A 246 0.15 -3.95 4.29
CA GLY A 246 1.26 -4.00 3.34
C GLY A 246 2.59 -3.53 3.96
N PHE A 247 2.54 -2.64 4.96
CA PHE A 247 3.71 -2.21 5.73
C PHE A 247 3.74 -2.85 7.13
N VAL A 248 2.71 -2.59 7.93
CA VAL A 248 2.61 -3.00 9.34
C VAL A 248 1.29 -3.71 9.63
N GLY A 249 1.31 -4.84 10.31
CA GLY A 249 0.08 -5.56 10.64
C GLY A 249 -0.75 -4.84 11.69
N MET A 250 -0.13 -4.53 12.82
CA MET A 250 -0.74 -3.77 13.91
C MET A 250 0.25 -2.76 14.49
N ASP A 251 -0.22 -1.55 14.75
CA ASP A 251 0.59 -0.48 15.30
C ASP A 251 -0.07 0.21 16.50
N THR A 252 0.77 0.64 17.45
CA THR A 252 0.35 1.28 18.69
C THR A 252 1.35 2.36 19.09
N GLN A 253 0.94 3.62 19.07
CA GLN A 253 1.78 4.78 19.36
C GLN A 253 3.08 4.82 18.54
N CYS A 254 2.99 4.48 17.25
CA CYS A 254 4.10 4.50 16.31
C CYS A 254 4.20 5.84 15.58
N ALA A 255 5.35 6.12 14.98
CA ALA A 255 5.54 7.22 14.05
C ALA A 255 6.08 6.67 12.73
N PHE A 256 5.43 6.98 11.61
CA PHE A 256 5.84 6.63 10.26
C PHE A 256 6.03 7.91 9.44
N GLU A 257 7.23 8.12 8.91
CA GLU A 257 7.58 9.30 8.11
C GLU A 257 8.21 8.88 6.79
N GLY A 258 7.58 9.23 5.67
CA GLY A 258 8.15 8.95 4.34
C GLY A 258 8.21 7.45 4.00
N CYS A 259 7.36 6.64 4.63
CA CYS A 259 7.35 5.18 4.43
C CYS A 259 6.42 4.77 3.28
N THR A 260 6.79 3.69 2.58
CA THR A 260 6.01 3.18 1.45
C THR A 260 5.76 1.67 1.52
N ALA A 261 4.61 1.23 1.04
CA ALA A 261 4.30 -0.19 0.80
C ALA A 261 3.82 -0.39 -0.64
N SER A 262 4.22 -1.50 -1.27
CA SER A 262 3.72 -1.91 -2.58
C SER A 262 3.67 -3.42 -2.72
N GLY A 263 2.70 -3.93 -3.48
CA GLY A 263 2.53 -5.37 -3.72
C GLY A 263 1.09 -5.85 -3.58
N THR A 264 0.90 -7.05 -3.03
CA THR A 264 -0.42 -7.67 -2.84
C THR A 264 -0.63 -8.08 -1.39
N LEU A 265 -1.87 -7.94 -0.93
CA LEU A 265 -2.30 -8.31 0.42
C LEU A 265 -3.64 -9.06 0.36
N GLN A 266 -3.69 -10.24 0.96
CA GLN A 266 -4.90 -11.05 1.09
C GLN A 266 -5.10 -11.51 2.53
N GLY A 267 -6.31 -11.43 3.05
CA GLY A 267 -6.61 -11.86 4.43
C GLY A 267 -8.08 -11.64 4.79
N SER A 268 -8.38 -11.63 6.08
CA SER A 268 -9.78 -11.59 6.54
C SER A 268 -10.20 -10.27 7.20
N TRP A 269 -9.72 -9.95 8.40
CA TRP A 269 -10.47 -9.11 9.36
C TRP A 269 -10.18 -7.60 9.33
N GLY A 270 -8.93 -7.20 9.14
CA GLY A 270 -8.51 -5.80 9.10
C GLY A 270 -7.35 -5.67 8.14
N LEU A 271 -7.64 -5.28 6.90
CA LEU A 271 -6.66 -5.24 5.82
C LEU A 271 -6.45 -3.83 5.32
N GLY A 272 -5.23 -3.31 5.48
CA GLY A 272 -4.83 -2.02 4.92
C GLY A 272 -3.63 -2.14 4.00
N GLY A 273 -3.64 -1.41 2.89
CA GLY A 273 -2.46 -1.36 2.03
C GLY A 273 -1.20 -0.86 2.76
N PHE A 274 -1.33 -0.08 3.83
CA PHE A 274 -0.24 0.30 4.73
C PHE A 274 -0.34 -0.40 6.09
N THR A 275 -1.41 -0.13 6.86
CA THR A 275 -1.61 -0.67 8.21
C THR A 275 -2.88 -1.51 8.30
N GLY A 276 -2.79 -2.72 8.88
CA GLY A 276 -3.97 -3.54 9.13
C GLY A 276 -4.86 -2.95 10.21
N TYR A 277 -4.27 -2.72 11.39
CA TYR A 277 -4.96 -2.19 12.55
C TYR A 277 -4.10 -1.14 13.30
N SER A 278 -4.58 0.10 13.32
CA SER A 278 -3.99 1.21 14.09
C SER A 278 -4.83 1.50 15.34
N THR A 279 -4.18 1.43 16.51
CA THR A 279 -4.80 1.63 17.83
C THR A 279 -3.94 2.55 18.72
N SER A 280 -4.43 2.85 19.92
CA SER A 280 -3.78 3.70 20.92
C SER A 280 -3.20 2.86 22.07
N ALA A 281 -2.14 3.35 22.72
CA ALA A 281 -1.51 2.64 23.83
C ALA A 281 -2.34 2.67 25.12
N ALA A 282 -3.31 3.57 25.20
CA ALA A 282 -4.32 3.64 26.25
C ALA A 282 -5.68 3.76 25.58
N LEU A 283 -6.66 2.96 26.03
CA LEU A 283 -8.01 2.92 25.47
C LEU A 283 -8.60 4.34 25.38
N GLN A 284 -9.02 4.73 24.18
CA GLN A 284 -9.66 6.02 23.90
C GLN A 284 -8.77 7.23 24.22
N ASP A 285 -7.44 7.08 24.10
CA ASP A 285 -6.48 8.18 24.26
C ASP A 285 -5.76 8.47 22.93
N ALA A 286 -6.36 9.39 22.17
CA ALA A 286 -5.82 9.90 20.91
C ALA A 286 -4.41 10.50 21.04
N SER A 287 -3.94 10.88 22.24
CA SER A 287 -2.57 11.38 22.44
C SER A 287 -1.50 10.29 22.28
N THR A 288 -1.92 9.03 22.29
CA THR A 288 -1.07 7.86 22.06
C THR A 288 -1.39 7.15 20.75
N ALA A 289 -2.17 7.78 19.87
CA ALA A 289 -2.38 7.28 18.52
C ALA A 289 -1.08 7.24 17.73
N SER A 290 -0.99 6.32 16.77
CA SER A 290 0.08 6.33 15.80
C SER A 290 -0.05 7.49 14.80
N ALA A 291 1.08 8.01 14.33
CA ALA A 291 1.14 9.08 13.35
C ALA A 291 1.76 8.58 12.04
N PHE A 292 1.09 8.88 10.92
CA PHE A 292 1.52 8.56 9.57
C PHE A 292 1.65 9.86 8.79
N THR A 293 2.88 10.22 8.41
CA THR A 293 3.17 11.47 7.72
C THR A 293 3.87 11.19 6.40
N ARG A 294 3.24 11.61 5.30
CA ARG A 294 3.76 11.39 3.94
C ARG A 294 4.06 9.91 3.69
N CYS A 295 3.10 9.05 4.02
CA CYS A 295 3.17 7.62 3.76
C CYS A 295 2.35 7.25 2.53
N LEU A 296 2.78 6.21 1.81
CA LEU A 296 2.12 5.77 0.58
C LEU A 296 1.92 4.25 0.57
N ALA A 297 0.72 3.82 0.19
CA ALA A 297 0.39 2.43 -0.06
C ALA A 297 -0.03 2.25 -1.52
N ASP A 298 0.75 1.47 -2.27
CA ASP A 298 0.42 0.98 -3.62
C ASP A 298 0.26 -0.54 -3.57
N VAL A 299 -0.69 -0.98 -2.75
CA VAL A 299 -0.92 -2.40 -2.43
C VAL A 299 -2.31 -2.78 -2.88
N HIS A 300 -2.42 -3.82 -3.71
CA HIS A 300 -3.70 -4.42 -4.07
C HIS A 300 -4.22 -5.25 -2.89
N VAL A 301 -5.36 -4.86 -2.34
CA VAL A 301 -5.96 -5.49 -1.15
C VAL A 301 -7.14 -6.35 -1.56
N THR A 302 -7.13 -7.63 -1.19
CA THR A 302 -8.26 -8.56 -1.32
C THR A 302 -8.69 -9.06 0.05
N ALA A 303 -9.85 -8.61 0.52
CA ALA A 303 -10.41 -9.00 1.81
C ALA A 303 -11.50 -10.05 1.67
N SER A 304 -11.44 -11.10 2.49
CA SER A 304 -12.44 -12.16 2.56
C SER A 304 -13.38 -12.02 3.76
N ASP A 305 -13.18 -11.02 4.63
CA ASP A 305 -14.03 -10.75 5.79
C ASP A 305 -14.23 -9.23 5.99
N TRP A 306 -13.80 -8.62 7.09
CA TRP A 306 -14.15 -7.23 7.42
C TRP A 306 -13.05 -6.22 7.03
N ARG A 307 -13.42 -4.95 6.95
CA ARG A 307 -12.54 -3.76 7.01
C ARG A 307 -11.39 -3.79 6.00
N ALA A 308 -11.75 -3.64 4.73
CA ALA A 308 -10.81 -3.54 3.62
C ALA A 308 -10.52 -2.07 3.30
N GLY A 309 -9.26 -1.63 3.44
CA GLY A 309 -8.85 -0.26 3.14
C GLY A 309 -7.61 -0.17 2.27
N GLY A 310 -7.57 0.81 1.37
CA GLY A 310 -6.38 1.03 0.52
C GLY A 310 -5.16 1.51 1.31
N PHE A 311 -5.36 2.16 2.46
CA PHE A 311 -4.31 2.56 3.40
C PHE A 311 -4.43 1.84 4.74
N ALA A 312 -5.57 1.96 5.42
CA ALA A 312 -5.81 1.40 6.74
C ALA A 312 -6.98 0.42 6.72
N GLY A 313 -6.83 -0.78 7.28
CA GLY A 313 -7.96 -1.69 7.44
C GLY A 313 -8.92 -1.13 8.48
N TRP A 314 -8.47 -1.15 9.74
CA TRP A 314 -9.15 -0.51 10.86
C TRP A 314 -8.27 0.57 11.47
N ALA A 315 -8.75 1.80 11.48
CA ALA A 315 -8.16 2.89 12.24
C ALA A 315 -9.07 3.20 13.43
N GLU A 316 -8.93 2.44 14.53
CA GLU A 316 -9.62 2.76 15.79
C GLU A 316 -9.11 4.10 16.34
N CYS A 317 -7.79 4.27 16.28
CA CYS A 317 -7.10 5.53 16.48
C CYS A 317 -6.07 5.72 15.36
N GLY A 318 -5.64 6.95 15.10
CA GLY A 318 -4.55 7.21 14.16
C GLY A 318 -4.60 8.61 13.57
N VAL A 319 -3.44 9.20 13.31
CA VAL A 319 -3.32 10.50 12.65
C VAL A 319 -2.63 10.31 11.31
N PHE A 320 -3.39 10.42 10.23
CA PHE A 320 -2.91 10.26 8.86
C PHE A 320 -2.82 11.62 8.19
N GLN A 321 -1.61 12.05 7.85
CA GLN A 321 -1.37 13.36 7.26
C GLN A 321 -0.56 13.21 5.97
N ASN A 322 -1.06 13.82 4.89
CA ASN A 322 -0.40 13.80 3.59
C ASN A 322 -0.16 12.37 3.05
N CYS A 323 -1.08 11.44 3.32
CA CYS A 323 -0.95 10.04 2.94
C CYS A 323 -1.67 9.72 1.63
N ALA A 324 -1.22 8.66 0.94
CA ALA A 324 -1.80 8.24 -0.34
C ALA A 324 -2.05 6.73 -0.41
N ALA A 325 -3.23 6.34 -0.85
CA ALA A 325 -3.58 4.96 -1.23
C ALA A 325 -3.77 4.89 -2.75
N LEU A 326 -2.91 4.15 -3.44
CA LEU A 326 -2.93 4.00 -4.90
C LEU A 326 -3.48 2.65 -5.36
N GLY A 327 -3.30 1.61 -4.54
CA GLY A 327 -3.70 0.26 -4.87
C GLY A 327 -5.22 0.04 -4.81
N ASP A 328 -5.70 -0.88 -5.63
CA ASP A 328 -7.13 -1.22 -5.66
C ASP A 328 -7.53 -2.05 -4.44
N VAL A 329 -8.80 -1.92 -4.04
CA VAL A 329 -9.40 -2.63 -2.90
C VAL A 329 -10.54 -3.51 -3.39
N THR A 330 -10.50 -4.79 -3.06
CA THR A 330 -11.54 -5.76 -3.36
C THR A 330 -12.02 -6.42 -2.06
N SER A 331 -13.31 -6.37 -1.80
CA SER A 331 -13.96 -7.17 -0.76
C SER A 331 -14.81 -8.26 -1.40
N GLU A 332 -14.52 -9.50 -1.05
CA GLU A 332 -15.23 -10.71 -1.52
C GLU A 332 -16.47 -11.05 -0.67
N VAL A 333 -16.69 -10.32 0.43
CA VAL A 333 -17.82 -10.55 1.32
C VAL A 333 -19.15 -10.17 0.67
N SER A 334 -20.07 -11.14 0.65
CA SER A 334 -21.44 -10.97 0.17
C SER A 334 -22.52 -11.18 1.23
N GLY A 335 -22.18 -11.80 2.38
CA GLY A 335 -23.16 -12.25 3.38
C GLY A 335 -23.37 -11.32 4.58
N TRP A 336 -22.44 -10.40 4.83
CA TRP A 336 -22.45 -9.48 5.98
C TRP A 336 -21.69 -8.19 5.63
N GLN A 337 -21.46 -7.30 6.61
CA GLN A 337 -20.84 -6.00 6.42
C GLN A 337 -19.37 -6.11 5.95
N PRO A 338 -19.04 -5.72 4.70
CA PRO A 338 -17.67 -5.78 4.19
C PRO A 338 -16.77 -4.65 4.70
N LYS A 339 -17.34 -3.45 4.90
CA LYS A 339 -16.61 -2.22 5.27
C LYS A 339 -15.41 -1.96 4.34
N ALA A 340 -15.68 -1.87 3.05
CA ALA A 340 -14.66 -1.65 2.02
C ALA A 340 -14.55 -0.17 1.66
N GLY A 341 -13.35 0.42 1.78
CA GLY A 341 -13.07 1.82 1.51
C GLY A 341 -11.77 2.05 0.74
N GLY A 342 -11.72 3.08 -0.11
CA GLY A 342 -10.53 3.39 -0.90
C GLY A 342 -9.32 3.86 -0.06
N PHE A 343 -9.56 4.47 1.10
CA PHE A 343 -8.51 4.86 2.05
C PHE A 343 -8.56 4.00 3.32
N ALA A 344 -9.71 3.96 4.00
CA ALA A 344 -9.88 3.18 5.22
C ALA A 344 -11.10 2.26 5.15
N GLY A 345 -10.97 1.04 5.65
CA GLY A 345 -12.11 0.13 5.82
C GLY A 345 -13.07 0.64 6.89
N GLU A 346 -12.54 0.96 8.06
CA GLU A 346 -13.29 1.58 9.17
C GLU A 346 -12.46 2.68 9.84
N LEU A 347 -13.10 3.84 10.09
CA LEU A 347 -12.49 4.99 10.76
C LEU A 347 -13.21 5.29 12.09
N GLY A 348 -12.51 5.08 13.20
CA GLY A 348 -13.03 5.29 14.55
C GLY A 348 -13.00 6.75 15.01
N ALA A 349 -13.69 7.03 16.12
CA ALA A 349 -13.89 8.38 16.68
C ALA A 349 -12.59 9.14 16.97
N ASP A 350 -11.53 8.43 17.36
CA ASP A 350 -10.22 9.00 17.69
C ASP A 350 -9.24 9.00 16.52
N ALA A 351 -9.71 8.67 15.31
CA ALA A 351 -8.91 8.69 14.09
C ALA A 351 -9.17 9.95 13.25
N ARG A 352 -8.07 10.53 12.74
CA ARG A 352 -8.07 11.72 11.89
C ARG A 352 -7.28 11.48 10.62
N VAL A 353 -7.89 11.81 9.49
CA VAL A 353 -7.25 11.78 8.17
C VAL A 353 -7.26 13.19 7.58
N ALA A 354 -6.10 13.75 7.26
CA ALA A 354 -5.96 15.10 6.72
C ALA A 354 -5.11 15.11 5.46
N ALA A 355 -5.53 15.89 4.46
CA ALA A 355 -4.82 16.10 3.20
C ALA A 355 -4.34 14.78 2.57
N SER A 356 -5.22 13.77 2.55
CA SER A 356 -4.88 12.40 2.14
C SER A 356 -5.84 11.88 1.08
N HIS A 357 -5.35 11.00 0.21
CA HIS A 357 -6.05 10.69 -1.03
C HIS A 357 -6.06 9.20 -1.38
N ALA A 358 -7.18 8.75 -1.93
CA ALA A 358 -7.34 7.42 -2.52
C ALA A 358 -7.46 7.51 -4.05
N ALA A 359 -6.66 6.74 -4.77
CA ALA A 359 -6.66 6.68 -6.24
C ALA A 359 -6.94 5.28 -6.80
N GLY A 360 -7.03 4.27 -5.93
CA GLY A 360 -7.42 2.91 -6.31
C GLY A 360 -8.91 2.79 -6.63
N ALA A 361 -9.26 1.78 -7.42
CA ALA A 361 -10.64 1.33 -7.58
C ALA A 361 -11.08 0.52 -6.35
N VAL A 362 -12.35 0.64 -5.97
CA VAL A 362 -12.96 -0.08 -4.86
C VAL A 362 -14.07 -0.98 -5.39
N THR A 363 -13.96 -2.27 -5.10
CA THR A 363 -14.93 -3.29 -5.48
C THR A 363 -15.49 -3.97 -4.23
N GLY A 364 -16.81 -3.84 -4.01
CA GLY A 364 -17.53 -4.56 -2.96
C GLY A 364 -18.47 -5.60 -3.56
N SER A 365 -18.47 -6.82 -2.99
CA SER A 365 -19.31 -7.93 -3.47
C SER A 365 -20.68 -8.01 -2.78
N ASN A 366 -20.94 -7.19 -1.77
CA ASN A 366 -22.22 -7.19 -1.05
C ASN A 366 -23.30 -6.43 -1.85
N PRO A 367 -24.49 -7.01 -2.11
CA PRO A 367 -25.53 -6.39 -2.92
C PRO A 367 -26.30 -5.27 -2.19
N ASP A 368 -26.33 -5.31 -0.86
CA ASP A 368 -27.18 -4.44 -0.05
C ASP A 368 -26.37 -3.39 0.72
N ILE A 369 -25.09 -3.66 0.95
CA ILE A 369 -24.20 -2.83 1.76
C ILE A 369 -23.15 -2.18 0.85
N PRO A 370 -23.22 -0.86 0.66
CA PRO A 370 -22.33 -0.17 -0.27
C PRO A 370 -20.89 -0.09 0.26
N ALA A 371 -19.93 -0.25 -0.65
CA ALA A 371 -18.57 0.20 -0.41
C ALA A 371 -18.48 1.73 -0.48
N GLY A 372 -17.47 2.31 0.16
CA GLY A 372 -17.17 3.74 0.05
C GLY A 372 -15.96 4.01 -0.83
N GLY A 373 -16.01 5.11 -1.58
CA GLY A 373 -14.88 5.57 -2.38
C GLY A 373 -13.67 5.98 -1.53
N PHE A 374 -13.88 6.40 -0.28
CA PHE A 374 -12.82 6.75 0.66
C PHE A 374 -12.90 5.97 1.98
N LEU A 375 -14.06 5.97 2.66
CA LEU A 375 -14.28 5.22 3.91
C LEU A 375 -15.30 4.11 3.70
N GLY A 376 -15.00 2.88 4.11
CA GLY A 376 -15.99 1.80 4.12
C GLY A 376 -17.08 2.06 5.16
N LEU A 377 -16.67 2.27 6.40
CA LEU A 377 -17.52 2.63 7.53
C LEU A 377 -16.93 3.83 8.28
N ASP A 378 -17.78 4.81 8.59
CA ASP A 378 -17.51 5.85 9.57
C ASP A 378 -18.09 5.51 10.95
N ALA A 379 -17.22 5.52 11.95
CA ALA A 379 -17.55 5.30 13.36
C ALA A 379 -17.08 6.48 14.24
N GLY A 380 -17.24 7.71 13.71
CA GLY A 380 -17.03 8.97 14.41
C GLY A 380 -15.77 9.73 13.99
N GLY A 381 -15.11 9.28 12.92
CA GLY A 381 -13.79 9.79 12.52
C GLY A 381 -13.82 11.18 11.90
N THR A 382 -12.65 11.80 11.80
CA THR A 382 -12.50 13.13 11.19
C THR A 382 -11.72 13.05 9.89
N THR A 383 -12.25 13.64 8.83
CA THR A 383 -11.55 13.80 7.54
C THR A 383 -11.55 15.25 7.08
N GLU A 384 -10.40 15.72 6.61
CA GLU A 384 -10.15 17.11 6.21
C GLU A 384 -9.31 17.15 4.93
N GLU A 385 -9.70 17.93 3.93
CA GLU A 385 -8.99 18.08 2.65
C GLU A 385 -8.68 16.74 1.95
N CYS A 386 -9.55 15.74 2.13
CA CYS A 386 -9.36 14.41 1.57
C CYS A 386 -9.97 14.30 0.18
N SER A 387 -9.55 13.29 -0.61
CA SER A 387 -10.24 12.99 -1.87
C SER A 387 -10.15 11.54 -2.29
N PHE A 388 -11.08 11.09 -3.11
CA PHE A 388 -10.99 9.82 -3.83
C PHE A 388 -11.18 9.98 -5.34
N ASP A 389 -10.70 9.01 -6.11
CA ASP A 389 -10.92 8.93 -7.55
C ASP A 389 -12.36 8.52 -7.88
N GLY A 390 -13.19 9.51 -8.18
CA GLY A 390 -14.57 9.38 -8.57
C GLY A 390 -14.80 8.97 -10.02
N GLU A 391 -13.78 8.93 -10.88
CA GLU A 391 -13.90 8.35 -12.23
C GLU A 391 -13.85 6.83 -12.15
N LYS A 392 -12.88 6.29 -11.39
CA LYS A 392 -12.81 4.84 -11.10
C LYS A 392 -13.96 4.37 -10.22
N ASN A 393 -14.41 5.22 -9.29
CA ASN A 393 -15.44 4.90 -8.31
C ASN A 393 -16.75 5.68 -8.55
N ALA A 394 -17.18 5.78 -9.81
CA ALA A 394 -18.30 6.63 -10.22
C ALA A 394 -19.61 6.35 -9.49
N ALA A 395 -19.88 5.08 -9.15
CA ALA A 395 -21.10 4.69 -8.44
C ALA A 395 -21.02 4.89 -6.91
N LEU A 396 -19.83 5.08 -6.33
CA LEU A 396 -19.65 5.10 -4.89
C LEU A 396 -19.82 6.52 -4.32
N ALA A 397 -20.40 6.58 -3.12
CA ALA A 397 -20.32 7.74 -2.24
C ALA A 397 -18.93 7.80 -1.57
N ALA A 398 -18.58 8.92 -0.93
CA ALA A 398 -17.32 9.02 -0.20
C ALA A 398 -17.23 8.02 0.97
N VAL A 399 -18.34 7.85 1.68
CA VAL A 399 -18.52 6.97 2.82
C VAL A 399 -19.56 5.92 2.45
N GLY A 400 -19.26 4.63 2.66
CA GLY A 400 -20.19 3.53 2.40
C GLY A 400 -21.30 3.48 3.45
N GLU A 401 -20.93 3.32 4.71
CA GLU A 401 -21.83 3.24 5.85
C GLU A 401 -21.43 4.23 6.96
N THR A 402 -22.38 4.56 7.82
CA THR A 402 -22.15 5.39 9.01
C THR A 402 -22.82 4.74 10.20
N ASP A 403 -22.05 4.48 11.26
CA ASP A 403 -22.57 4.05 12.56
C ASP A 403 -22.75 5.26 13.47
N THR A 404 -21.63 5.85 13.91
CA THR A 404 -21.60 7.16 14.57
C THR A 404 -21.06 8.18 13.59
N GLY A 405 -21.83 9.23 13.29
CA GLY A 405 -21.43 10.25 12.32
C GLY A 405 -20.26 11.09 12.83
N GLY A 406 -19.16 11.07 12.08
CA GLY A 406 -17.99 11.92 12.23
C GLY A 406 -18.07 13.19 11.40
N THR A 407 -16.92 13.73 11.00
CA THR A 407 -16.82 14.90 10.12
C THR A 407 -16.17 14.57 8.79
N HIS A 408 -16.78 15.02 7.71
CA HIS A 408 -16.37 14.66 6.35
C HIS A 408 -16.12 15.86 5.45
N ASP A 409 -14.85 16.10 5.13
CA ASP A 409 -14.43 16.89 3.98
C ASP A 409 -13.64 15.99 3.03
N ILE A 410 -14.39 15.33 2.13
CA ILE A 410 -13.88 14.35 1.17
C ILE A 410 -14.41 14.70 -0.23
N ALA A 411 -13.51 15.12 -1.11
CA ALA A 411 -13.83 15.44 -2.50
C ALA A 411 -13.90 14.17 -3.37
N LYS A 412 -15.01 14.02 -4.12
CA LYS A 412 -15.09 13.10 -5.26
C LYS A 412 -14.44 13.76 -6.47
N ALA A 413 -13.14 13.52 -6.67
CA ALA A 413 -12.35 14.13 -7.73
C ALA A 413 -12.29 13.21 -8.97
N GLY A 414 -12.13 13.77 -10.17
CA GLY A 414 -11.72 12.94 -11.33
C GLY A 414 -10.31 12.37 -11.14
N THR A 415 -9.89 11.39 -11.95
CA THR A 415 -8.59 10.70 -11.78
C THR A 415 -7.42 11.69 -11.73
N ALA A 416 -7.37 12.64 -12.68
CA ALA A 416 -6.33 13.68 -12.69
C ALA A 416 -6.40 14.63 -11.47
N GLY A 417 -7.58 14.80 -10.87
CA GLY A 417 -7.78 15.59 -9.66
C GLY A 417 -7.28 14.88 -8.40
N ALA A 418 -7.64 13.61 -8.22
CA ALA A 418 -7.15 12.79 -7.10
C ALA A 418 -5.62 12.69 -7.12
N LEU A 419 -5.04 12.42 -8.30
CA LEU A 419 -3.58 12.39 -8.48
C LEU A 419 -2.92 13.76 -8.28
N ALA A 420 -3.62 14.87 -8.56
CA ALA A 420 -3.13 16.21 -8.29
C ALA A 420 -3.09 16.52 -6.79
N GLY A 421 -4.08 16.07 -6.02
CA GLY A 421 -4.04 16.10 -4.55
C GLY A 421 -2.80 15.38 -4.03
N ILE A 422 -2.56 14.15 -4.49
CA ILE A 422 -1.36 13.36 -4.14
C ILE A 422 -0.07 14.10 -4.51
N CYS A 423 -0.01 14.76 -5.67
CA CYS A 423 1.14 15.59 -6.04
C CYS A 423 1.39 16.70 -5.01
N ARG A 424 0.36 17.47 -4.67
CA ARG A 424 0.50 18.61 -3.75
C ARG A 424 0.85 18.14 -2.33
N ASP A 425 0.09 17.18 -1.81
CA ASP A 425 0.08 16.90 -0.38
C ASP A 425 1.13 15.86 -0.01
N TYR A 426 1.16 14.72 -0.70
CA TYR A 426 2.19 13.68 -0.47
C TYR A 426 3.55 14.10 -1.05
N TYR A 427 3.63 14.37 -2.36
CA TYR A 427 4.90 14.68 -3.01
C TYR A 427 5.42 16.11 -2.76
N GLY A 428 4.60 17.00 -2.18
CA GLY A 428 4.98 18.39 -1.92
C GLY A 428 4.96 19.30 -3.15
N GLY A 429 4.46 18.81 -4.29
CA GLY A 429 4.37 19.53 -5.54
C GLY A 429 4.27 18.65 -6.78
N HIS A 430 3.99 19.29 -7.90
CA HIS A 430 3.93 18.65 -9.22
C HIS A 430 5.33 18.42 -9.80
N ALA A 431 5.50 17.29 -10.48
CA ALA A 431 6.68 17.02 -11.30
C ALA A 431 6.41 17.45 -12.74
N TRP A 432 6.74 18.69 -13.09
CA TRP A 432 6.48 19.22 -14.44
C TRP A 432 7.40 18.59 -15.49
N GLY A 433 6.83 18.20 -16.63
CA GLY A 433 7.58 17.64 -17.76
C GLY A 433 8.54 18.65 -18.39
N ALA A 434 9.58 18.13 -19.04
CA ALA A 434 10.61 18.97 -19.67
C ALA A 434 10.14 19.66 -20.97
N GLN A 435 9.10 19.14 -21.62
CA GLN A 435 8.58 19.63 -22.91
C GLN A 435 7.05 19.73 -22.87
N PRO A 436 6.46 20.68 -23.61
CA PRO A 436 5.01 20.79 -23.72
C PRO A 436 4.42 19.63 -24.52
N VAL A 437 3.21 19.21 -24.14
CA VAL A 437 2.41 18.19 -24.83
C VAL A 437 1.26 18.90 -25.54
N VAL A 438 0.93 18.47 -26.75
CA VAL A 438 -0.18 19.03 -27.53
C VAL A 438 -1.51 18.73 -26.84
N ASP A 439 -2.19 19.77 -26.37
CA ASP A 439 -3.52 19.68 -25.75
C ASP A 439 -4.62 19.61 -26.83
N LYS A 440 -4.41 20.33 -27.94
CA LYS A 440 -5.33 20.41 -29.08
C LYS A 440 -4.51 20.44 -30.35
N GLN A 441 -4.74 19.48 -31.25
CA GLN A 441 -4.05 19.44 -32.53
C GLN A 441 -4.44 20.65 -33.40
N PRO A 442 -3.48 21.34 -34.06
CA PRO A 442 -3.79 22.35 -35.05
C PRO A 442 -4.45 21.69 -36.27
N THR A 443 -5.40 22.40 -36.88
CA THR A 443 -5.99 22.01 -38.17
C THR A 443 -5.51 22.95 -39.27
N CYS A 444 -5.97 22.73 -40.52
CA CYS A 444 -5.66 23.64 -41.63
C CYS A 444 -6.16 25.07 -41.43
N GLY A 445 -7.26 25.25 -40.69
CA GLY A 445 -7.91 26.54 -40.51
C GLY A 445 -7.94 27.06 -39.07
N ALA A 446 -7.56 26.23 -38.09
CA ALA A 446 -7.59 26.60 -36.68
C ALA A 446 -6.27 26.28 -35.99
N PRO A 447 -5.75 27.19 -35.14
CA PRO A 447 -4.59 26.90 -34.32
C PRO A 447 -4.89 25.78 -33.30
N GLY A 448 -3.83 25.05 -32.94
CA GLY A 448 -3.81 24.10 -31.84
C GLY A 448 -3.30 24.75 -30.56
N SER A 449 -3.09 23.95 -29.52
CA SER A 449 -2.46 24.37 -28.27
C SER A 449 -1.61 23.26 -27.67
N GLN A 450 -0.59 23.65 -26.91
CA GLN A 450 0.24 22.75 -26.12
C GLN A 450 0.50 23.34 -24.73
N SER A 451 0.72 22.49 -23.73
CA SER A 451 1.06 22.91 -22.37
C SER A 451 2.03 21.92 -21.73
N VAL A 452 2.84 22.39 -20.78
CA VAL A 452 3.67 21.50 -19.96
C VAL A 452 2.75 20.76 -19.00
N ARG A 453 2.88 19.44 -18.92
CA ARG A 453 2.04 18.58 -18.06
C ARG A 453 2.84 18.02 -16.88
N CYS A 454 2.20 17.84 -15.74
CA CYS A 454 2.75 17.08 -14.62
C CYS A 454 2.87 15.61 -15.05
N THR A 455 4.05 15.01 -14.89
CA THR A 455 4.31 13.61 -15.26
C THR A 455 3.59 12.60 -14.38
N ARG A 456 3.12 13.01 -13.20
CA ARG A 456 2.41 12.15 -12.24
C ARG A 456 0.88 12.21 -12.39
N CYS A 457 0.31 13.40 -12.57
CA CYS A 457 -1.14 13.60 -12.55
C CYS A 457 -1.74 14.15 -13.86
N GLY A 458 -0.92 14.50 -14.84
CA GLY A 458 -1.40 15.02 -16.13
C GLY A 458 -1.96 16.45 -16.10
N GLN A 459 -2.03 17.11 -14.94
CA GLN A 459 -2.43 18.51 -14.84
C GLN A 459 -1.52 19.41 -15.68
N SER A 460 -2.08 20.44 -16.29
CA SER A 460 -1.30 21.47 -17.00
C SER A 460 -0.62 22.41 -16.01
N GLN A 461 0.64 22.74 -16.27
CA GLN A 461 1.38 23.74 -15.51
C GLN A 461 0.73 25.11 -15.73
N PRO A 462 0.37 25.85 -14.65
CA PRO A 462 -0.16 27.20 -14.77
C PRO A 462 0.75 28.10 -15.60
N GLY A 463 0.17 28.78 -16.60
CA GLY A 463 0.90 29.70 -17.49
C GLY A 463 1.75 29.04 -18.58
N SER A 464 1.79 27.72 -18.69
CA SER A 464 2.60 27.02 -19.72
C SER A 464 1.91 26.86 -21.08
N GLN A 465 0.64 27.24 -21.20
CA GLN A 465 -0.12 27.04 -22.42
C GLN A 465 0.38 27.94 -23.55
N GLN A 466 0.63 27.34 -24.72
CA GLN A 466 1.12 28.01 -25.92
C GLN A 466 0.26 27.63 -27.12
N ALA A 467 0.02 28.58 -28.03
CA ALA A 467 -0.68 28.33 -29.28
C ALA A 467 0.25 27.61 -30.28
N ILE A 468 -0.30 26.63 -30.99
CA ILE A 468 0.35 26.01 -32.15
C ILE A 468 -0.29 26.60 -33.39
N ALA A 469 0.50 27.17 -34.31
CA ALA A 469 -0.04 27.74 -35.54
C ALA A 469 -0.87 26.70 -36.32
N ALA A 470 -1.94 27.17 -36.98
CA ALA A 470 -2.69 26.35 -37.93
C ALA A 470 -1.73 25.80 -38.99
N THR A 471 -1.96 24.57 -39.46
CA THR A 471 -1.01 23.92 -40.38
C THR A 471 -0.96 24.60 -41.74
N GLY A 472 -2.02 25.34 -42.12
CA GLY A 472 -2.16 25.98 -43.42
C GLY A 472 -2.21 25.01 -44.62
N ARG A 473 -2.22 23.70 -44.36
CA ARG A 473 -2.22 22.66 -45.39
C ARG A 473 -3.64 22.18 -45.63
N HIS A 474 -4.22 22.58 -46.75
CA HIS A 474 -5.56 22.19 -47.14
C HIS A 474 -5.54 21.00 -48.11
N SER A 475 -6.41 20.02 -47.87
CA SER A 475 -6.75 18.95 -48.83
C SER A 475 -8.20 19.16 -49.25
N TYR A 476 -8.46 19.35 -50.54
CA TYR A 476 -9.79 19.71 -51.04
C TYR A 476 -10.49 18.54 -51.73
N GLU A 477 -11.79 18.38 -51.49
CA GLU A 477 -12.69 17.46 -52.18
C GLU A 477 -14.02 18.19 -52.45
N ASN A 478 -14.54 18.13 -53.68
CA ASN A 478 -15.72 18.89 -54.12
C ASN A 478 -15.66 20.41 -53.81
N GLY A 479 -14.48 21.03 -53.96
CA GLY A 479 -14.30 22.48 -53.76
C GLY A 479 -14.26 22.94 -52.30
N LYS A 480 -14.26 22.02 -51.32
CA LYS A 480 -14.13 22.32 -49.89
C LYS A 480 -12.99 21.51 -49.26
N CYS A 481 -12.30 22.12 -48.30
CA CYS A 481 -11.24 21.43 -47.56
C CYS A 481 -11.86 20.32 -46.71
N THR A 482 -11.39 19.09 -46.86
CA THR A 482 -11.89 17.90 -46.14
C THR A 482 -11.65 17.98 -44.63
N VAL A 483 -10.72 18.84 -44.19
CA VAL A 483 -10.34 18.99 -42.77
C VAL A 483 -10.96 20.21 -42.09
N CYS A 484 -11.07 21.36 -42.77
CA CYS A 484 -11.59 22.61 -42.16
C CYS A 484 -12.77 23.23 -42.92
N GLY A 485 -13.29 22.62 -43.98
CA GLY A 485 -14.46 23.10 -44.72
C GLY A 485 -14.24 24.37 -45.55
N ALA A 486 -13.05 24.98 -45.50
CA ALA A 486 -12.70 26.17 -46.28
C ALA A 486 -12.85 25.92 -47.78
N ALA A 487 -13.40 26.88 -48.53
CA ALA A 487 -13.54 26.78 -49.98
C ALA A 487 -12.16 26.75 -50.67
N GLN A 488 -12.05 26.01 -51.77
CA GLN A 488 -10.83 25.96 -52.57
C GLN A 488 -10.59 27.31 -53.26
N PRO A 489 -9.45 27.97 -53.02
CA PRO A 489 -9.12 29.22 -53.68
C PRO A 489 -9.11 29.02 -55.21
N GLY A 490 -9.89 29.83 -55.93
CA GLY A 490 -9.95 29.81 -57.40
C GLY A 490 -11.12 29.05 -58.03
N GLN A 491 -11.99 28.39 -57.26
CA GLN A 491 -13.29 27.91 -57.77
C GLN A 491 -14.38 28.95 -57.44
N GLY A 492 -14.52 29.94 -58.31
CA GLY A 492 -15.59 30.93 -58.25
C GLY A 492 -16.97 30.28 -58.38
N ALA A 493 -17.97 30.93 -57.78
CA ALA A 493 -19.39 30.60 -57.92
C ALA A 493 -19.74 30.40 -59.40
N GLY A 494 -20.14 29.17 -59.75
CA GLY A 494 -20.75 28.87 -61.04
C GLY A 494 -22.03 29.67 -61.23
N GLU A 495 -22.14 30.23 -62.42
CA GLU A 495 -23.13 31.19 -62.89
C GLU A 495 -24.59 30.77 -62.65
N GLY A 496 -25.44 31.78 -62.43
CA GLY A 496 -26.86 31.62 -62.16
C GLY A 496 -27.65 31.00 -63.32
N ALA A 497 -28.55 30.08 -62.97
CA ALA A 497 -29.66 29.69 -63.84
C ALA A 497 -30.81 30.69 -63.65
N ALA A 498 -31.14 31.42 -64.72
CA ALA A 498 -32.28 32.33 -64.81
C ALA A 498 -33.63 31.58 -64.66
N PRO A 499 -34.68 32.24 -64.14
CA PRO A 499 -36.00 31.61 -63.95
C PRO A 499 -36.74 31.42 -65.29
N ALA A 500 -37.40 30.28 -65.45
CA ALA A 500 -38.22 29.95 -66.61
C ALA A 500 -39.49 30.83 -66.69
N PRO A 501 -39.92 31.29 -67.89
CA PRO A 501 -41.05 32.20 -68.04
C PRO A 501 -42.41 31.50 -67.96
N ALA A 502 -43.39 32.22 -67.43
CA ALA A 502 -44.77 31.82 -67.21
C ALA A 502 -45.55 31.50 -68.51
N GLN A 503 -46.29 30.39 -68.52
CA GLN A 503 -47.27 30.05 -69.55
C GLN A 503 -48.59 30.80 -69.33
N LYS A 504 -49.06 31.50 -70.37
CA LYS A 504 -50.41 32.09 -70.46
C LYS A 504 -51.46 31.01 -70.79
N PRO A 505 -52.73 31.20 -70.34
CA PRO A 505 -53.78 30.20 -70.48
C PRO A 505 -54.44 30.22 -71.86
N ASN A 506 -54.83 29.03 -72.35
CA ASN A 506 -55.57 28.85 -73.60
C ASN A 506 -57.10 28.81 -73.31
N PRO A 507 -57.98 29.42 -74.12
CA PRO A 507 -59.40 29.57 -73.83
C PRO A 507 -60.31 28.53 -74.52
N LYS A 508 -61.41 28.15 -73.82
CA LYS A 508 -62.64 27.46 -74.30
C LYS A 508 -62.43 26.00 -74.75
N THR A 509 -63.31 25.02 -74.56
CA THR A 509 -64.79 24.84 -74.46
C THR A 509 -65.01 23.55 -73.62
N GLY A 510 -66.03 23.33 -72.80
CA GLY A 510 -67.48 23.42 -73.03
C GLY A 510 -68.12 22.08 -72.58
N VAL A 511 -69.30 22.21 -71.94
CA VAL A 511 -70.19 21.19 -71.33
C VAL A 511 -69.84 20.74 -69.92
#